data_AF-A0A2S6AKI9-F1
#
_entry.id   AF-A0A2S6AKI9-F1
#
_cell.length_a   1.000
_cell.length_b   1.000
_cell.length_c   1.000
_cell.angle_alpha   90.00
_cell.angle_beta   90.00
_cell.angle_gamma   90.00
#
_symmetry.space_group_name_H-M   'P 1'
#
loop_
_entity.id
_entity.type
_entity.pdbx_description
1 polymer ?
#
loop_
_entity_poly.entity_id
_entity_poly.type
_entity_poly.pdbx_seq_one_letter_code
_entity_poly.pdbx_strand_id
1 'polypeptide(L)'
;MGMPFSRFRVLRRLLPGPLPLKELARVASMDAPATTVVVNDLEARGLVSRETAPDDRRRKLVTITDAGREVIAQAMATPDPPPPTLTALSAQQLRTLHDLLRLL
;
A
#
# COMPACT_ATOMS: atom_id res chain seq x y z
N MET A 1 -1.07 -16.76 -3.17
CA MET A 1 -2.04 -15.71 -3.56
C MET A 1 -1.42 -14.86 -4.66
N GLY A 2 -1.77 -15.08 -5.94
CA GLY A 2 -1.12 -14.48 -7.11
C GLY A 2 -1.39 -12.99 -7.33
N MET A 3 -1.49 -12.17 -6.27
CA MET A 3 -1.69 -10.73 -6.39
C MET A 3 -0.35 -10.04 -6.69
N PRO A 4 -0.23 -9.24 -7.77
CA PRO A 4 0.94 -8.40 -7.99
C PRO A 4 1.24 -7.46 -6.82
N PHE A 5 2.51 -7.29 -6.48
CA PHE A 5 2.96 -6.49 -5.33
C PHE A 5 2.44 -5.04 -5.35
N SER A 6 2.23 -4.45 -6.53
CA SER A 6 1.65 -3.10 -6.67
C SER A 6 0.25 -2.96 -6.05
N ARG A 7 -0.60 -3.99 -6.17
CA ARG A 7 -1.94 -4.02 -5.58
C ARG A 7 -1.89 -4.16 -4.06
N PHE A 8 -1.04 -5.05 -3.57
CA PHE A 8 -0.80 -5.20 -2.13
C PHE A 8 -0.26 -3.89 -1.53
N ARG A 9 0.69 -3.23 -2.21
CA ARG A 9 1.23 -1.94 -1.80
C ARG A 9 0.13 -0.88 -1.70
N VAL A 10 -0.74 -0.76 -2.70
CA VAL A 10 -1.86 0.20 -2.67
C VAL A 10 -2.83 -0.10 -1.53
N LEU A 11 -3.28 -1.35 -1.38
CA LEU A 11 -4.15 -1.77 -0.28
C LEU A 11 -3.55 -1.44 1.09
N ARG A 12 -2.27 -1.78 1.31
CA ARG A 12 -1.57 -1.53 2.57
C ARG A 12 -1.51 -0.04 2.93
N ARG A 13 -1.41 0.86 1.95
CA ARG A 13 -1.38 2.31 2.19
C ARG A 13 -2.74 2.89 2.62
N LEU A 14 -3.84 2.16 2.41
CA LEU A 14 -5.18 2.55 2.84
C LEU A 14 -5.55 2.08 4.25
N LEU A 15 -4.72 1.24 4.90
CA LEU A 15 -4.96 0.78 6.27
C LEU A 15 -5.15 1.92 7.29
N PRO A 16 -4.34 3.01 7.26
CA PRO A 16 -4.50 4.11 8.21
C PRO A 16 -5.78 4.93 7.99
N GLY A 17 -6.36 4.89 6.78
CA GLY A 17 -7.58 5.62 6.46
C GLY A 17 -7.76 5.89 4.96
N PRO A 18 -8.92 6.45 4.57
CA PRO A 18 -9.22 6.79 3.19
C PRO A 18 -8.24 7.83 2.61
N LEU A 19 -7.88 7.70 1.34
CA LEU A 19 -6.99 8.64 0.66
C LEU A 19 -7.55 9.10 -0.69
N PRO A 20 -7.38 10.38 -1.05
CA PRO A 20 -7.57 10.82 -2.43
C PRO A 20 -6.64 10.04 -3.38
N LEU A 21 -7.07 9.77 -4.60
CA LEU A 21 -6.27 8.99 -5.57
C LEU A 21 -4.87 9.57 -5.83
N LYS A 22 -4.74 10.90 -5.85
CA LYS A 22 -3.45 11.60 -6.01
C LYS A 22 -2.52 11.36 -4.82
N GLU A 23 -3.06 11.42 -3.61
CA GLU A 23 -2.33 11.16 -2.37
C GLU A 23 -1.92 9.69 -2.32
N LEU A 24 -2.83 8.79 -2.71
CA LEU A 24 -2.58 7.35 -2.80
C LEU A 24 -1.44 7.03 -3.77
N ALA A 25 -1.41 7.66 -4.94
CA ALA A 25 -0.32 7.52 -5.91
C ALA A 25 1.03 7.95 -5.31
N ARG A 26 1.05 9.11 -4.64
CA ARG A 26 2.23 9.65 -3.96
C ARG A 26 2.75 8.69 -2.89
N VAL A 27 1.90 8.25 -1.96
CA VAL A 27 2.33 7.36 -0.86
C VAL A 27 2.64 5.94 -1.35
N ALA A 28 2.03 5.48 -2.44
CA ALA A 28 2.37 4.19 -3.05
C ALA A 28 3.63 4.26 -3.92
N SER A 29 4.25 5.43 -4.09
CA SER A 29 5.39 5.66 -5.00
C SER A 29 5.07 5.17 -6.41
N MET A 30 3.91 5.58 -6.92
CA MET A 30 3.37 5.22 -8.24
C MET A 30 2.94 6.48 -8.99
N ASP A 31 3.00 6.43 -10.32
CA ASP A 31 2.36 7.45 -11.15
C ASP A 31 0.82 7.35 -11.08
N ALA A 32 0.15 8.44 -11.44
CA ALA A 32 -1.31 8.52 -11.36
C ALA A 32 -2.02 7.53 -12.33
N PRO A 33 -1.59 7.35 -13.59
CA PRO A 33 -2.17 6.34 -14.48
C PRO A 33 -2.11 4.92 -13.90
N ALA A 34 -0.94 4.46 -13.45
CA ALA A 34 -0.74 3.13 -12.87
C ALA A 34 -1.55 2.96 -11.58
N THR A 35 -1.61 3.98 -10.74
CA THR A 35 -2.45 3.96 -9.53
C THR A 35 -3.93 3.81 -9.88
N THR A 36 -4.40 4.50 -10.92
CA THR A 36 -5.80 4.38 -11.39
C THR A 36 -6.10 2.95 -11.84
N VAL A 37 -5.22 2.35 -12.64
CA VAL A 37 -5.37 0.95 -13.08
C VAL A 37 -5.44 -0.02 -11.90
N VAL A 38 -4.55 0.16 -10.92
CA VAL A 38 -4.52 -0.68 -9.71
C VAL A 38 -5.79 -0.49 -8.87
N VAL A 39 -6.25 0.74 -8.66
CA VAL A 39 -7.48 1.01 -7.90
C VAL A 39 -8.71 0.46 -8.61
N ASN A 40 -8.80 0.59 -9.93
CA ASN A 40 -9.89 0.01 -10.72
C ASN A 40 -9.95 -1.52 -10.55
N ASP A 41 -8.79 -2.20 -10.60
CA ASP A 41 -8.72 -3.65 -10.39
C ASP A 41 -9.12 -4.05 -8.97
N LEU A 42 -8.62 -3.32 -7.96
CA LEU A 42 -8.95 -3.57 -6.57
C LEU A 42 -10.45 -3.36 -6.28
N GLU A 43 -11.07 -2.35 -6.89
CA GLU A 43 -12.49 -2.06 -6.76
C GLU A 43 -13.33 -3.12 -7.46
N ALA A 44 -12.95 -3.54 -8.68
CA ALA A 44 -13.62 -4.64 -9.39
C ALA A 44 -13.59 -5.97 -8.60
N ARG A 45 -12.61 -6.14 -7.72
CA ARG A 45 -12.47 -7.28 -6.82
C ARG A 45 -13.13 -7.07 -5.45
N GLY A 46 -13.78 -5.93 -5.21
CA GLY A 46 -14.44 -5.60 -3.94
C GLY A 46 -13.48 -5.32 -2.78
N LEU A 47 -12.20 -5.06 -3.04
CA LEU A 47 -11.17 -4.86 -2.00
C LEU A 47 -11.03 -3.39 -1.58
N VAL A 48 -11.54 -2.46 -2.39
CA VAL A 48 -11.63 -1.03 -2.09
C VAL A 48 -12.98 -0.49 -2.58
N SER A 49 -13.42 0.62 -2.00
CA SER A 49 -14.54 1.43 -2.49
C SER A 49 -14.05 2.85 -2.85
N ARG A 50 -14.78 3.53 -3.73
CA ARG A 50 -14.61 4.96 -4.02
C ARG A 50 -15.84 5.74 -3.63
N GLU A 51 -15.66 6.63 -2.66
CA GLU A 51 -16.74 7.47 -2.13
C GLU A 51 -16.42 8.95 -2.36
N THR A 52 -17.47 9.73 -2.59
CA THR A 52 -17.34 11.18 -2.67
C THR A 52 -17.08 11.74 -1.27
N ALA A 53 -16.07 12.60 -1.15
CA ALA A 53 -15.70 13.18 0.12
C ALA A 53 -16.85 14.04 0.68
N PRO A 54 -17.17 13.94 1.99
CA PRO A 54 -18.29 14.68 2.59
C PRO A 54 -18.10 16.21 2.52
N ASP A 55 -16.85 16.65 2.53
CA ASP A 55 -16.39 18.05 2.57
C ASP A 55 -16.20 18.68 1.18
N ASP A 56 -15.96 17.87 0.15
CA ASP A 56 -15.83 18.34 -1.22
C ASP A 56 -16.31 17.27 -2.22
N ARG A 57 -17.46 17.54 -2.84
CA ARG A 57 -18.10 16.63 -3.81
C ARG A 57 -17.24 16.34 -5.05
N ARG A 58 -16.17 17.12 -5.27
CA ARG A 58 -15.25 16.92 -6.40
C ARG A 58 -14.09 15.97 -6.06
N ARG A 59 -13.92 15.59 -4.79
CA ARG A 59 -12.85 14.71 -4.33
C ARG A 59 -13.41 13.30 -4.10
N LYS A 60 -12.90 12.30 -4.81
CA LYS A 60 -13.17 10.89 -4.51
C LYS A 60 -12.08 10.35 -3.59
N LEU A 61 -12.50 9.75 -2.48
CA LEU A 61 -11.65 9.03 -1.55
C LEU A 61 -11.69 7.55 -1.88
N VAL A 62 -10.53 6.91 -1.86
CA VAL A 62 -10.40 5.46 -1.94
C VAL A 62 -10.34 4.94 -0.51
N THR A 63 -11.20 3.97 -0.19
CA THR A 63 -11.30 3.36 1.14
C THR A 63 -11.09 1.86 1.01
N ILE A 64 -10.35 1.24 1.93
CA ILE A 64 -10.21 -0.22 1.98
C ILE A 64 -11.47 -0.85 2.58
N THR A 65 -11.96 -1.92 1.95
CA THR A 65 -13.09 -2.71 2.47
C THR A 65 -12.62 -3.75 3.48
N ASP A 66 -13.55 -4.38 4.19
CA ASP A 66 -13.21 -5.47 5.12
C ASP A 66 -12.57 -6.66 4.39
N ALA A 67 -13.07 -7.02 3.19
CA ALA A 67 -12.43 -8.02 2.33
C ALA A 67 -11.00 -7.62 1.94
N GLY A 68 -10.75 -6.33 1.69
CA GLY A 68 -9.39 -5.82 1.46
C GLY A 68 -8.47 -6.00 2.67
N ARG A 69 -9.00 -5.77 3.88
CA ARG A 69 -8.25 -5.97 5.14
C ARG A 69 -7.90 -7.44 5.36
N GLU A 70 -8.82 -8.36 5.08
CA GLU A 70 -8.59 -9.80 5.16
C GLU A 70 -7.47 -10.25 4.22
N VAL A 71 -7.46 -9.75 2.98
CA VAL A 71 -6.39 -10.04 2.02
C VAL A 71 -5.02 -9.59 2.54
N ILE A 72 -4.94 -8.41 3.17
CA ILE A 72 -3.70 -7.96 3.80
C ILE A 72 -3.32 -8.87 4.95
N ALA A 73 -4.25 -9.21 5.85
CA ALA A 73 -3.98 -10.06 6.99
C ALA A 73 -3.42 -11.42 6.55
N GLN A 74 -4.00 -12.02 5.52
CA GLN A 74 -3.53 -13.28 4.94
C GLN A 74 -2.13 -13.16 4.32
N ALA A 75 -1.86 -12.05 3.63
CA ALA A 75 -0.54 -11.80 3.06
C ALA A 75 0.52 -11.59 4.14
N MET A 76 0.20 -10.85 5.21
CA MET A 76 1.12 -10.59 6.33
C MET A 76 1.33 -11.83 7.23
N ALA A 77 0.40 -12.79 7.22
CA ALA A 77 0.56 -14.07 7.90
C ALA A 77 1.56 -15.00 7.19
N THR A 78 1.94 -14.70 5.94
CA THR A 78 2.94 -15.48 5.21
C THR A 78 4.34 -15.06 5.68
N PRO A 79 5.18 -15.99 6.19
CA PRO A 79 6.55 -15.67 6.57
C PRO A 79 7.33 -15.15 5.35
N ASP A 80 7.78 -13.91 5.43
CA ASP A 80 8.66 -13.27 4.44
C ASP A 80 9.95 -12.85 5.15
N PRO A 81 10.85 -13.81 5.44
CA PRO A 81 12.07 -13.50 6.17
C PRO A 81 12.95 -12.59 5.33
N PRO A 82 13.61 -11.59 5.95
CA PRO A 82 14.54 -10.74 5.23
C PRO A 82 15.65 -11.59 4.59
N PRO A 83 16.20 -11.16 3.44
CA PRO A 83 17.28 -11.87 2.77
C PRO A 83 18.47 -12.06 3.73
N PRO A 84 19.27 -13.13 3.55
CA PRO A 84 20.40 -13.45 4.44
C PRO A 84 21.36 -12.28 4.67
N THR A 85 21.54 -11.45 3.64
CA THR A 85 22.37 -10.24 3.68
C THR A 85 21.88 -9.24 4.73
N LEU A 86 20.57 -9.07 4.89
CA LEU A 86 20.00 -8.20 5.91
C LEU A 86 20.00 -8.85 7.30
N THR A 87 19.83 -10.18 7.38
CA THR A 87 19.93 -10.89 8.68
C THR A 87 21.34 -10.91 9.25
N ALA A 88 22.37 -10.79 8.41
CA ALA A 88 23.77 -10.75 8.84
C ALA A 88 24.20 -9.39 9.41
N LEU A 89 23.39 -8.34 9.25
CA LEU A 89 23.71 -7.00 9.74
C LEU A 89 23.50 -6.91 11.26
N SER A 90 24.48 -6.36 11.96
CA SER A 90 24.31 -5.96 13.37
C SER A 90 23.25 -4.86 13.50
N ALA A 91 22.71 -4.70 14.71
CA ALA A 91 21.74 -3.64 15.00
C ALA A 91 22.28 -2.23 14.66
N GLN A 92 23.59 -1.99 14.81
CA GLN A 92 24.20 -0.72 14.43
C GLN A 92 24.24 -0.52 12.92
N GLN A 93 24.61 -1.55 12.16
CA GLN A 93 24.61 -1.49 10.70
C GLN A 93 23.21 -1.29 10.13
N LEU A 94 22.19 -1.94 10.72
CA LEU A 94 20.79 -1.72 10.34
C LEU A 94 20.32 -0.29 10.60
N ARG A 95 20.73 0.32 11.73
CA ARG A 95 20.45 1.73 12.01
C ARG A 95 21.08 2.64 10.95
N THR A 96 22.37 2.43 10.65
CA THR A 96 23.07 3.19 9.62
C THR A 96 22.42 3.03 8.24
N LEU A 97 22.07 1.81 7.84
CA LEU A 97 21.37 1.56 6.57
C LEU A 97 20.02 2.29 6.54
N HIS A 98 19.24 2.22 7.62
CA HIS A 98 17.96 2.93 7.72
C HIS A 98 18.13 4.45 7.57
N ASP A 99 19.11 5.03 8.25
CA ASP A 99 19.37 6.48 8.18
C ASP A 99 19.77 6.90 6.76
N LEU A 100 20.62 6.11 6.08
CA LEU A 100 21.02 6.36 4.69
C LEU A 100 19.84 6.24 3.72
N LEU A 101 18.97 5.23 3.88
CA LEU A 101 17.80 5.03 3.01
C LEU A 101 16.76 6.15 3.16
N ARG A 102 16.74 6.87 4.28
CA ARG A 102 15.85 8.03 4.47
C ARG A 102 16.31 9.28 3.73
N LEU A 103 17.56 9.31 3.26
CA LEU A 103 18.11 10.41 2.47
C LEU A 103 17.79 10.30 0.98
N LEU A 104 17.28 9.13 0.55
CA LEU A 104 16.83 8.85 -0.81
C LEU A 104 15.34 9.18 -0.98
#